data_AF-A0A9J6P8L6-F1
#
_entry.id   AF-A0A9J6P8L6-F1
#
_cell.length_a   1.000
_cell.length_b   1.000
_cell.length_c   1.000
_cell.angle_alpha   90.00
_cell.angle_beta   90.00
_cell.angle_gamma   90.00
#
_symmetry.space_group_name_H-M   'P 1'
#
loop_
_entity.id
_entity.type
_entity.pdbx_description
1 polymer ?
#
loop_
_entity_poly.entity_id
_entity_poly.type
_entity_poly.pdbx_seq_one_letter_code
_entity_poly.pdbx_strand_id
1 'polypeptide(L)'
;MAKYTMEFKLEVVKYFKENGKAETVKKYNISNTAIYKWEHLYDTYGIEGFKRKTVKKYTVEEKLNIIQSMSRKGNCLDNSLAENFFSHLKSEFYYLESFDTIDDFIRGLDEYIQYYNTERISSKLKGMTPVQYRNHSIAA
;
A
#
# COMPACT_ATOMS: atom_id res chain seq x y z
N MET A 1 24.46 0.43 -5.21
CA MET A 1 25.52 1.43 -4.96
C MET A 1 25.25 2.66 -5.83
N ALA A 2 25.45 3.90 -5.35
CA ALA A 2 25.27 5.07 -6.21
C ALA A 2 26.37 5.11 -7.29
N LYS A 3 26.01 5.45 -8.53
CA LYS A 3 26.94 5.46 -9.68
C LYS A 3 28.15 6.40 -9.49
N TYR A 4 27.98 7.47 -8.72
CA TYR A 4 28.99 8.48 -8.44
C TYR A 4 29.00 8.81 -6.95
N THR A 5 30.19 8.88 -6.36
CA THR A 5 30.39 9.28 -4.97
C THR A 5 30.12 10.77 -4.78
N MET A 6 29.97 11.23 -3.53
CA MET A 6 29.69 12.64 -3.24
C MET A 6 30.92 13.51 -3.51
N GLU A 7 32.10 12.97 -3.22
CA GLU A 7 33.40 13.60 -3.44
C GLU A 7 33.66 13.83 -4.92
N PHE A 8 33.35 12.82 -5.76
CA PHE A 8 33.48 12.94 -7.21
C PHE A 8 32.54 14.01 -7.79
N LYS A 9 31.28 14.07 -7.32
CA LYS A 9 30.35 15.12 -7.75
C LYS A 9 30.83 16.51 -7.36
N LEU A 10 31.39 16.65 -6.15
CA LEU A 10 31.97 17.91 -5.70
C LEU A 10 33.15 18.34 -6.56
N GLU A 11 34.05 17.40 -6.88
CA GLU A 11 35.19 17.64 -7.77
C GLU A 11 34.72 18.15 -9.14
N VAL A 12 33.75 17.48 -9.75
CA VAL A 12 33.18 17.85 -11.05
C VAL A 12 32.55 19.25 -11.00
N VAL A 13 31.78 19.56 -9.95
CA VAL A 13 31.14 20.89 -9.80
C VAL A 13 32.17 22.00 -9.60
N LYS A 14 33.24 21.77 -8.82
CA LYS A 14 34.32 22.77 -8.66
C LYS A 14 35.04 23.02 -9.99
N TYR A 15 35.42 21.95 -10.68
CA TYR A 15 36.08 22.06 -11.98
C TYR A 15 35.19 22.78 -13.01
N PHE A 16 33.89 22.50 -13.00
CA PHE A 16 32.91 23.16 -13.86
C PHE A 16 32.83 24.67 -13.65
N LYS A 17 32.83 25.12 -12.40
CA LYS A 17 32.78 26.55 -12.08
C LYS A 17 34.02 27.32 -12.52
N GLU A 18 35.17 26.67 -12.53
CA GLU A 18 36.45 27.26 -12.92
C GLU A 18 36.69 27.22 -14.44
N ASN A 19 36.32 26.12 -15.10
CA ASN A 19 36.73 25.84 -16.48
C ASN A 19 35.56 25.85 -17.48
N GLY A 20 34.32 25.90 -17.00
CA GLY A 20 33.14 25.88 -17.83
C GLY A 20 32.76 24.48 -18.35
N LYS A 21 31.66 24.45 -19.09
CA LYS A 21 30.94 23.22 -19.46
C LYS A 21 31.69 22.31 -20.43
N ALA A 22 32.29 22.89 -21.47
CA ALA A 22 32.82 22.11 -22.59
C ALA A 22 34.04 21.28 -22.15
N GLU A 23 34.87 21.89 -21.32
CA GLU A 23 36.08 21.33 -20.72
C GLU A 23 35.72 20.23 -19.72
N THR A 24 34.69 20.47 -18.89
CA THR A 24 34.21 19.50 -17.89
C THR A 24 33.65 18.23 -18.54
N VAL A 25 32.86 18.37 -19.60
CA VAL A 25 32.34 17.22 -20.35
C VAL A 25 33.48 16.42 -20.98
N LYS A 26 34.44 17.09 -21.61
CA LYS A 26 35.62 16.43 -22.22
C LYS A 26 36.44 15.66 -21.18
N LYS A 27 36.65 16.25 -20.00
CA LYS A 27 37.49 15.67 -18.95
C LYS A 27 36.82 14.48 -18.24
N TYR A 28 35.56 14.63 -17.84
CA TYR A 28 34.89 13.64 -16.98
C TYR A 28 33.90 12.73 -17.74
N ASN A 29 33.59 13.03 -19.00
CA ASN A 29 32.63 12.30 -19.83
C ASN A 29 31.24 12.18 -19.16
N ILE A 30 30.74 13.29 -18.61
CA ILE A 30 29.46 13.38 -17.90
C ILE A 30 28.50 14.22 -18.73
N SER A 31 27.21 13.85 -18.73
CA SER A 31 26.20 14.60 -19.45
C SER A 31 25.99 16.00 -18.85
N ASN A 32 25.73 16.97 -19.73
CA ASN A 32 25.43 18.36 -19.33
C ASN A 32 24.32 18.42 -18.28
N THR A 33 23.24 17.64 -18.47
CA THR A 33 22.11 17.58 -17.55
C THR A 33 22.52 17.15 -16.14
N ALA A 34 23.46 16.20 -16.03
CA ALA A 34 23.94 15.75 -14.72
C ALA A 34 24.81 16.81 -14.04
N ILE A 35 25.68 17.48 -14.79
CA ILE A 35 26.54 18.57 -14.28
C ILE A 35 25.68 19.72 -13.75
N TYR A 36 24.73 20.24 -14.54
CA TYR A 36 23.84 21.32 -14.11
C TYR A 36 22.98 20.92 -12.90
N LYS A 37 22.51 19.67 -12.85
CA LYS A 37 21.76 19.18 -11.69
C LYS A 37 22.62 19.15 -10.43
N TRP A 38 23.89 18.77 -10.55
CA TRP A 38 24.80 18.75 -9.40
C TRP A 38 25.23 20.14 -8.98
N GLU A 39 25.51 21.05 -9.92
CA GLU A 39 25.78 22.45 -9.62
C GLU A 39 24.62 23.08 -8.85
N HIS A 40 23.39 22.95 -9.36
CA HIS A 40 22.22 23.49 -8.71
C HIS A 40 22.01 22.94 -7.29
N LEU A 41 22.19 21.62 -7.11
CA LEU A 41 22.10 20.99 -5.79
C LEU A 41 23.19 21.50 -4.83
N TYR A 42 24.40 21.71 -5.33
CA TYR A 42 25.51 22.25 -4.55
C TYR A 42 25.28 23.72 -4.17
N ASP A 43 24.76 24.53 -5.08
CA ASP A 43 24.47 25.95 -4.82
C ASP A 43 23.32 26.12 -3.82
N THR A 44 22.35 25.21 -3.86
CA THR A 44 21.17 25.29 -3.00
C THR A 44 21.43 24.70 -1.61
N TYR A 45 22.19 23.60 -1.52
CA TYR A 45 22.28 22.79 -0.30
C TYR A 45 23.72 22.40 0.09
N GLY A 46 24.73 22.92 -0.61
CA GLY A 46 26.12 22.53 -0.41
C GLY A 46 26.39 21.06 -0.75
N ILE A 47 27.47 20.49 -0.19
CA ILE A 47 27.85 19.09 -0.40
C ILE A 47 26.76 18.10 0.04
N GLU A 48 25.98 18.50 1.06
CA GLU A 48 24.85 17.73 1.59
C GLU A 48 23.72 17.55 0.57
N GLY A 49 23.61 18.44 -0.42
CA GLY A 49 22.69 18.32 -1.55
C GLY A 49 22.90 17.07 -2.41
N PHE A 50 24.09 16.46 -2.35
CA PHE A 50 24.39 15.21 -3.05
C PHE A 50 23.89 13.95 -2.32
N LYS A 51 23.48 14.07 -1.05
CA LYS A 51 22.91 12.95 -0.30
C LYS A 51 21.60 12.54 -0.93
N ARG A 52 21.46 11.24 -1.19
CA ARG A 52 20.21 10.68 -1.68
C ARG A 52 19.16 10.85 -0.58
N LYS A 53 18.14 11.69 -0.82
CA LYS A 53 16.96 11.68 0.05
C LYS A 53 16.32 10.31 -0.05
N THR A 54 16.29 9.58 1.06
CA THR A 54 15.46 8.39 1.17
C THR A 54 14.02 8.86 1.10
N VAL A 55 13.35 8.60 -0.03
CA VAL A 55 11.90 8.81 -0.08
C VAL A 55 11.30 7.75 0.82
N LYS A 56 10.75 8.16 1.97
CA LYS A 56 9.97 7.25 2.81
C LYS A 56 8.78 6.78 1.97
N LYS A 57 8.77 5.48 1.63
CA LYS A 57 7.65 4.87 0.92
C LYS A 57 6.60 4.53 1.97
N TYR A 58 5.47 5.21 1.94
CA TYR A 58 4.35 4.92 2.83
C TYR A 58 3.56 3.73 2.30
N THR A 59 3.14 2.83 3.20
CA THR A 59 2.17 1.78 2.87
C THR A 59 0.77 2.36 2.68
N VAL A 60 -0.17 1.56 2.18
CA VAL A 60 -1.57 2.00 2.03
C VAL A 60 -2.18 2.29 3.41
N GLU A 61 -1.87 1.45 4.38
CA GLU A 61 -2.33 1.56 5.77
C GLU A 61 -1.82 2.85 6.42
N GLU A 62 -0.53 3.17 6.25
CA GLU A 62 0.05 4.42 6.76
C GLU A 62 -0.60 5.66 6.13
N LYS A 63 -0.93 5.60 4.83
CA LYS A 63 -1.62 6.70 4.14
C LYS A 63 -3.07 6.86 4.60
N LEU A 64 -3.71 5.77 5.00
CA LEU A 64 -5.11 5.75 5.45
C LEU A 64 -5.24 5.82 6.99
N ASN A 65 -4.14 5.98 7.72
CA ASN A 65 -4.09 5.92 9.20
C ASN A 65 -4.71 4.63 9.78
N ILE A 66 -4.53 3.50 9.10
CA ILE A 66 -5.01 2.20 9.54
C ILE A 66 -3.91 1.53 10.37
N ILE A 67 -4.25 1.10 11.58
CA ILE A 67 -3.36 0.32 12.44
C ILE A 67 -3.51 -1.16 12.07
N GLN A 68 -2.45 -1.75 11.52
CA GLN A 68 -2.43 -3.19 11.27
C GLN A 68 -2.20 -3.97 12.57
N SER A 69 -3.11 -4.90 12.88
CA SER A 69 -2.97 -5.83 14.00
C SER A 69 -3.00 -7.25 13.46
N MET A 70 -1.90 -7.99 13.63
CA MET A 70 -1.75 -9.37 13.17
C MET A 70 -1.40 -10.26 14.36
N SER A 71 -2.08 -11.39 14.45
CA SER A 71 -1.81 -12.41 15.46
C SER A 71 -0.51 -13.15 15.20
N ARG A 72 0.02 -13.84 16.21
CA ARG A 72 1.19 -14.72 16.04
C ARG A 72 0.87 -15.80 15.00
N LYS A 73 1.89 -16.16 14.21
CA LYS A 73 1.79 -17.27 13.25
C LYS A 73 1.30 -18.53 13.96
N GLY A 74 0.31 -19.19 13.38
CA GLY A 74 -0.30 -20.40 13.94
C GLY A 74 -1.50 -20.16 14.86
N ASN A 75 -1.93 -18.91 15.07
CA ASN A 75 -3.20 -18.63 15.77
C ASN A 75 -4.36 -18.56 14.77
N CYS A 76 -5.14 -19.64 14.64
CA CYS A 76 -6.31 -19.68 13.76
C CYS A 76 -7.57 -19.06 14.36
N LEU A 77 -7.62 -18.85 15.69
CA LEU A 77 -8.83 -18.36 16.37
C LEU A 77 -9.26 -16.99 15.87
N ASP A 78 -8.30 -16.11 15.61
CA ASP A 78 -8.58 -14.75 15.12
C ASP A 78 -9.12 -14.75 13.68
N ASN A 79 -8.82 -15.79 12.88
CA ASN A 79 -9.35 -15.95 11.53
C ASN A 79 -10.66 -16.77 11.49
N SER A 80 -10.96 -17.53 12.55
CA SER A 80 -12.05 -18.51 12.58
C SER A 80 -13.43 -17.91 12.27
N LEU A 81 -13.69 -16.67 12.67
CA LEU A 81 -14.94 -15.97 12.38
C LEU A 81 -15.10 -15.67 10.88
N ALA A 82 -14.02 -15.19 10.25
CA ALA A 82 -14.01 -14.96 8.81
C ALA A 82 -14.13 -16.28 8.03
N GLU A 83 -13.41 -17.32 8.46
CA GLU A 83 -13.53 -18.66 7.88
C GLU A 83 -14.95 -19.22 7.97
N ASN A 84 -15.63 -19.02 9.11
CA ASN A 84 -17.01 -19.44 9.27
C ASN A 84 -17.94 -18.72 8.29
N PHE A 85 -17.81 -17.39 8.16
CA PHE A 85 -18.57 -16.63 7.18
C PHE A 85 -18.33 -17.13 5.75
N PHE A 86 -17.07 -17.30 5.35
CA PHE A 86 -16.74 -17.78 4.00
C PHE A 86 -17.19 -19.21 3.73
N SER A 87 -17.23 -20.06 4.75
CA SER A 87 -17.82 -21.40 4.63
C SER A 87 -19.30 -21.31 4.25
N HIS A 88 -20.07 -20.50 4.97
CA HIS A 88 -21.50 -20.26 4.69
C HIS A 88 -21.71 -19.65 3.30
N LEU A 89 -20.98 -18.58 2.96
CA LEU A 89 -21.06 -17.93 1.65
C LEU A 89 -20.84 -18.93 0.52
N LYS A 90 -19.87 -19.84 0.67
CA LYS A 90 -19.59 -20.83 -0.36
C LYS A 90 -20.68 -21.88 -0.47
N SER A 91 -21.11 -22.45 0.66
CA SER A 91 -22.08 -23.55 0.66
C SER A 91 -23.50 -23.11 0.33
N GLU A 92 -23.87 -21.89 0.66
CA GLU A 92 -25.26 -21.41 0.57
C GLU A 92 -25.50 -20.50 -0.63
N PHE A 93 -24.44 -19.95 -1.24
CA PHE A 93 -24.55 -19.09 -2.41
C PHE A 93 -23.68 -19.61 -3.56
N TYR A 94 -22.35 -19.62 -3.40
CA TYR A 94 -21.45 -19.86 -4.52
C TYR A 94 -21.58 -21.26 -5.16
N TYR A 95 -21.80 -22.31 -4.37
CA TYR A 95 -21.90 -23.68 -4.90
C TYR A 95 -23.31 -24.05 -5.40
N LEU A 96 -24.34 -23.26 -5.08
CA LEU A 96 -25.72 -23.56 -5.44
C LEU A 96 -26.18 -22.85 -6.71
N GLU A 97 -25.45 -21.80 -7.11
CA GLU A 97 -25.79 -20.94 -8.23
C GLU A 97 -24.76 -21.05 -9.36
N SER A 98 -25.21 -20.79 -10.58
CA SER A 98 -24.35 -20.60 -11.74
C SER A 98 -24.46 -19.16 -12.23
N PHE A 99 -23.32 -18.54 -12.54
CA PHE A 99 -23.26 -17.14 -12.97
C PHE A 99 -22.78 -17.06 -14.41
N ASP A 100 -23.58 -16.44 -15.28
CA ASP A 100 -23.23 -16.25 -16.68
C ASP A 100 -22.20 -15.13 -16.87
N THR A 101 -22.24 -14.12 -15.99
CA THR A 101 -21.34 -12.97 -16.01
C THR A 101 -20.81 -12.61 -14.63
N ILE A 102 -19.71 -11.84 -14.59
CA ILE A 102 -19.18 -11.28 -13.34
C ILE A 102 -20.20 -10.33 -12.69
N ASP A 103 -20.95 -9.57 -13.48
CA ASP A 103 -21.94 -8.63 -12.96
C ASP A 103 -23.11 -9.36 -12.28
N ASP A 104 -23.52 -10.53 -12.82
CA ASP A 104 -24.51 -11.38 -12.17
C ASP A 104 -24.00 -11.96 -10.85
N PHE A 105 -22.73 -12.37 -10.81
CA PHE A 105 -22.09 -12.80 -9.56
C PHE A 105 -22.06 -11.69 -8.51
N ILE A 106 -21.65 -10.47 -8.90
CA ILE A 106 -21.59 -9.33 -7.97
C ILE A 106 -22.98 -9.02 -7.41
N ARG A 107 -24.01 -9.01 -8.26
CA ARG A 107 -25.39 -8.75 -7.84
C ARG A 107 -25.88 -9.82 -6.85
N GLY A 108 -25.69 -11.09 -7.18
CA GLY A 108 -26.07 -12.19 -6.29
C GLY A 108 -25.29 -12.17 -4.96
N LEU A 109 -24.01 -11.76 -5.00
CA LEU A 109 -23.19 -11.61 -3.80
C LEU A 109 -23.74 -10.49 -2.90
N ASP A 110 -24.11 -9.35 -3.47
CA ASP A 110 -24.70 -8.23 -2.72
C ASP A 110 -26.03 -8.64 -2.07
N GLU A 111 -26.89 -9.35 -2.80
CA GLU A 111 -28.15 -9.91 -2.29
C GLU A 111 -27.91 -10.89 -1.14
N TYR A 112 -26.96 -11.81 -1.30
CA TYR A 112 -26.60 -12.76 -0.24
C TYR A 112 -26.04 -12.05 1.00
N ILE A 113 -25.21 -11.03 0.84
CA ILE A 113 -24.66 -10.25 1.97
C ILE A 113 -25.79 -9.53 2.72
N GLN A 114 -26.78 -8.98 2.01
CA GLN A 114 -27.96 -8.39 2.65
C GLN A 114 -28.72 -9.46 3.45
N TYR A 115 -29.12 -10.56 2.81
CA TYR A 115 -29.81 -11.67 3.47
C TYR A 115 -29.05 -12.15 4.72
N TYR A 116 -27.74 -12.39 4.60
CA TYR A 116 -26.91 -12.88 5.70
C TYR A 116 -26.95 -11.93 6.91
N ASN A 117 -26.93 -10.62 6.67
CA ASN A 117 -26.85 -9.61 7.72
C ASN A 117 -28.21 -9.27 8.34
N THR A 118 -29.29 -9.25 7.55
CA THR A 118 -30.58 -8.66 7.95
C THR A 118 -31.72 -9.65 8.05
N GLU A 119 -31.60 -10.87 7.53
CA GLU A 119 -32.71 -11.83 7.47
C GLU A 119 -32.35 -13.22 8.01
N ARG A 120 -31.08 -13.62 7.93
CA ARG A 120 -30.60 -14.92 8.39
C ARG A 120 -30.98 -15.20 9.86
N ILE A 121 -31.71 -16.30 10.06
CA ILE A 121 -32.00 -16.82 11.39
C ILE A 121 -30.81 -17.64 11.89
N SER A 122 -30.25 -17.27 13.05
CA SER A 122 -29.16 -18.00 13.68
C SER A 122 -29.55 -18.51 15.07
N SER A 123 -29.57 -19.83 15.25
CA SER A 123 -29.83 -20.44 16.56
C SER A 123 -28.79 -20.03 17.61
N LYS A 124 -27.52 -19.90 17.20
CA LYS A 124 -26.43 -19.40 18.06
C LYS A 124 -26.69 -17.97 18.55
N LEU A 125 -27.35 -17.15 17.74
CA LEU A 125 -27.72 -15.78 18.09
C LEU A 125 -29.14 -15.68 18.67
N LYS A 126 -29.69 -16.77 19.22
CA LYS A 126 -31.05 -16.82 19.79
C LYS A 126 -32.14 -16.38 18.79
N GLY A 127 -31.96 -16.67 17.51
CA GLY A 127 -32.87 -16.30 16.43
C GLY A 127 -32.68 -14.88 15.90
N MET A 128 -31.75 -14.10 16.45
CA MET A 128 -31.41 -12.77 15.91
C MET A 128 -30.55 -12.87 14.65
N THR A 129 -30.68 -11.86 13.79
CA THR A 129 -29.78 -11.64 12.66
C THR A 129 -28.46 -11.02 13.14
N PRO A 130 -27.37 -11.10 12.37
CA PRO A 130 -26.10 -10.46 12.75
C PRO A 130 -26.23 -8.98 13.11
N VAL A 131 -27.02 -8.22 12.34
CA VAL A 131 -27.26 -6.79 12.62
C VAL A 131 -28.07 -6.60 13.90
N GLN A 132 -29.12 -7.40 14.12
CA GLN A 132 -29.90 -7.34 15.35
C GLN A 132 -29.04 -7.67 16.59
N TYR A 133 -28.22 -8.72 16.50
CA TYR A 133 -27.32 -9.11 17.58
C TYR A 133 -26.29 -8.01 17.89
N ARG A 134 -25.69 -7.41 16.85
CA ARG A 134 -24.78 -6.27 17.00
C ARG A 134 -25.46 -5.11 17.73
N ASN A 135 -26.65 -4.71 17.29
CA ASN A 135 -27.38 -3.60 17.89
C ASN A 135 -27.83 -3.90 19.32
N HIS A 136 -28.23 -5.14 19.61
CA HIS A 136 -28.54 -5.58 20.98
C HIS A 136 -27.32 -5.49 21.90
N SER A 137 -26.14 -5.92 21.42
CA SER A 137 -24.89 -5.88 22.21
C SER A 137 -24.39 -4.47 22.51
N ILE A 138 -24.75 -3.48 21.69
CA ILE A 138 -24.37 -2.06 21.89
C ILE A 138 -25.35 -1.36 22.85
N ALA A 139 -26.60 -1.81 22.91
CA ALA A 139 -27.62 -1.24 23.77
C ALA A 139 -27.64 -1.82 25.20
N ALA A 140 -26.90 -2.92 25.44
CA ALA A 140 -26.76 -3.59 26.73
C ALA A 140 -25.54 -3.08 27.50
#